data_AF-A0A1S3JAR5-F1
#
_entry.id   AF-A0A1S3JAR5-F1
#
_cell.length_a   1.000
_cell.length_b   1.000
_cell.length_c   1.000
_cell.angle_alpha   90.00
_cell.angle_beta   90.00
_cell.angle_gamma   90.00
#
_symmetry.space_group_name_H-M   'P 1'
#
loop_
_entity.id
_entity.type
_entity.pdbx_description
1 polymer ?
#
loop_
_entity_poly.entity_id
_entity_poly.type
_entity_poly.pdbx_seq_one_letter_code
_entity_poly.pdbx_strand_id
1 'polypeptide(L)'
;MLLALALTGFCALVTALPTPVTRYDGHKVIRMVAKTQEELEKIRSFIHAEEERGLDVWANPKGVGGFADIRLPAHQVESTLKKLSDDGLKHKTLIDDLQK
;
A
#
# COMPACT_ATOMS: atom_id res chain seq x y z
N MET A 1 37.56 53.92 15.46
CA MET A 1 37.73 52.69 16.27
C MET A 1 36.34 52.14 16.55
N LEU A 2 35.87 51.27 15.64
CA LEU A 2 35.59 49.84 15.88
C LEU A 2 34.41 49.63 16.86
N LEU A 3 33.22 49.32 16.32
CA LEU A 3 32.62 47.97 16.21
C LEU A 3 32.36 47.37 17.61
N ALA A 4 31.14 47.02 17.99
CA ALA A 4 30.47 45.87 17.41
C ALA A 4 28.95 45.90 17.65
N LEU A 5 28.20 45.68 16.57
CA LEU A 5 26.83 45.19 16.60
C LEU A 5 26.88 43.74 17.13
N ALA A 6 26.29 43.48 18.30
CA ALA A 6 26.09 42.12 18.77
C ALA A 6 24.89 41.52 18.01
N LEU A 7 25.16 40.89 16.86
CA LEU A 7 24.18 40.08 16.16
C LEU A 7 24.14 38.70 16.85
N THR A 8 23.19 38.50 17.76
CA THR A 8 22.94 37.17 18.34
C THR A 8 22.37 36.26 17.25
N GLY A 9 23.25 35.51 16.60
CA GLY A 9 22.89 34.46 15.67
C GLY A 9 22.20 33.32 16.41
N PHE A 10 20.89 33.18 16.21
CA PHE A 10 20.14 32.02 16.63
C PHE A 10 20.43 30.89 15.63
N CYS A 11 21.47 30.10 15.89
CA CYS A 11 21.67 28.83 15.18
C CYS A 11 20.54 27.89 15.61
N ALA A 12 19.45 27.85 14.84
CA ALA A 12 18.45 26.81 14.95
C ALA A 12 19.11 25.47 14.59
N LEU A 13 19.54 24.73 15.61
CA LEU A 13 20.00 23.35 15.45
C LEU A 13 18.76 22.52 15.11
N VAL A 14 18.51 22.32 13.82
CA VAL A 14 17.46 21.41 13.35
C VAL A 14 17.91 20.00 13.69
N THR A 15 17.51 19.49 14.85
CA THR A 15 17.71 18.09 15.20
C THR A 15 16.77 17.27 14.33
N ALA A 16 17.31 16.67 13.26
CA ALA A 16 16.59 15.70 12.45
C ALA A 16 16.18 14.53 13.35
N LEU A 17 14.88 14.45 13.67
CA LEU A 17 14.33 13.25 14.31
C LEU A 17 14.50 12.10 13.31
N PRO A 18 15.00 10.93 13.73
CA PRO A 18 15.05 9.77 12.85
C PRO A 18 13.62 9.42 12.44
N THR A 19 13.31 9.59 11.15
CA THR A 19 12.04 9.13 10.60
C THR A 19 12.01 7.60 10.71
N PRO A 20 10.96 6.99 11.31
CA PRO A 20 10.85 5.55 11.34
C PRO A 20 10.88 5.01 9.91
N VAL A 21 11.84 4.14 9.62
CA VAL A 21 11.94 3.47 8.33
C VAL A 21 10.82 2.44 8.27
N THR A 22 9.78 2.73 7.50
CA THR A 22 8.74 1.73 7.22
C THR A 22 9.33 0.61 6.37
N ARG A 23 9.24 -0.63 6.87
CA ARG A 23 9.68 -1.82 6.15
C ARG A 23 8.49 -2.55 5.55
N TYR A 24 8.72 -3.18 4.40
CA TYR A 24 7.70 -3.92 3.64
C TYR A 24 8.14 -5.35 3.32
N ASP A 25 9.03 -5.94 4.12
CA ASP A 25 9.54 -7.30 3.88
C ASP A 25 8.40 -8.30 3.80
N GLY A 26 8.37 -9.07 2.71
CA GLY A 26 7.37 -10.11 2.48
C GLY A 26 5.96 -9.58 2.14
N HIS A 27 5.78 -8.26 2.03
CA HIS A 27 4.57 -7.71 1.45
C HIS A 27 4.50 -8.08 -0.03
N LYS A 28 3.31 -8.41 -0.52
CA LYS A 28 3.08 -8.77 -1.91
C LYS A 28 2.18 -7.76 -2.59
N VAL A 29 2.31 -7.60 -3.90
CA VAL A 29 1.31 -6.91 -4.71
C VAL A 29 0.65 -7.93 -5.61
N ILE A 30 -0.66 -8.03 -5.53
CA ILE A 30 -1.46 -8.89 -6.41
C ILE A 30 -2.24 -8.06 -7.43
N ARG A 31 -2.50 -8.65 -8.59
CA ARG A 31 -3.45 -8.15 -9.58
C ARG A 31 -4.64 -9.06 -9.72
N MET A 32 -5.83 -8.48 -9.66
CA MET A 32 -7.10 -9.11 -10.00
C MET A 32 -7.69 -8.43 -11.23
N VAL A 33 -8.37 -9.17 -12.09
CA VAL A 33 -9.01 -8.63 -13.31
C VAL A 33 -10.48 -9.00 -13.29
N ALA A 34 -11.37 -8.01 -13.28
CA ALA A 34 -12.81 -8.22 -13.29
C ALA A 34 -13.28 -8.57 -14.70
N LYS A 35 -13.53 -9.84 -15.01
CA LYS A 35 -13.99 -10.26 -16.35
C LYS A 35 -15.50 -10.14 -16.53
N THR A 36 -16.23 -10.07 -15.43
CA THR A 36 -17.69 -9.90 -15.41
C THR A 36 -18.09 -8.78 -14.46
N GLN A 37 -19.33 -8.31 -14.56
CA GLN A 37 -19.88 -7.34 -13.61
C GLN A 37 -19.94 -7.90 -12.19
N GLU A 38 -20.28 -9.19 -12.06
CA GLU A 38 -20.29 -9.88 -10.76
C GLU A 38 -18.90 -9.91 -10.13
N GLU A 39 -17.87 -10.26 -10.89
CA GLU A 39 -16.49 -10.20 -10.41
C GLU A 39 -16.12 -8.77 -10.02
N LEU A 40 -16.47 -7.75 -10.82
CA LEU A 40 -16.19 -6.36 -10.48
C LEU A 40 -16.76 -5.96 -9.11
N GLU A 41 -18.02 -6.31 -8.84
CA GLU A 41 -18.65 -5.98 -7.56
C GLU A 41 -18.04 -6.76 -6.40
N LYS A 42 -17.68 -8.04 -6.59
CA LYS A 42 -16.94 -8.82 -5.58
C LYS A 42 -15.59 -8.19 -5.25
N ILE A 43 -14.84 -7.77 -6.27
CA ILE A 43 -13.54 -7.09 -6.07
C ILE A 43 -13.71 -5.78 -5.30
N ARG A 44 -14.70 -4.96 -5.66
CA ARG A 44 -15.01 -3.71 -4.95
C ARG A 44 -15.40 -3.95 -3.50
N SER A 45 -16.23 -4.97 -3.26
CA SER A 45 -16.69 -5.35 -1.93
C SER A 45 -15.53 -5.84 -1.07
N PHE A 46 -14.63 -6.65 -1.64
CA PHE A 46 -13.39 -7.09 -0.99
C PHE A 46 -12.50 -5.91 -0.61
N ILE A 47 -12.26 -4.98 -1.55
CA ILE A 47 -11.45 -3.78 -1.29
C ILE A 47 -12.03 -2.97 -0.13
N HIS A 48 -13.34 -2.70 -0.16
CA HIS A 48 -14.01 -1.91 0.87
C HIS A 48 -13.98 -2.60 2.24
N ALA A 49 -14.21 -3.91 2.28
CA ALA A 49 -14.22 -4.69 3.53
C ALA A 49 -12.86 -4.75 4.23
N GLU A 50 -11.78 -4.54 3.50
CA GLU A 50 -10.42 -4.69 4.02
C GLU A 50 -9.62 -3.38 4.07
N GLU A 51 -10.23 -2.25 3.69
CA GLU A 51 -9.61 -0.91 3.70
C GLU A 51 -9.05 -0.56 5.09
N GLU A 52 -9.79 -0.90 6.15
CA GLU A 52 -9.39 -0.65 7.55
C GLU A 52 -8.28 -1.57 8.05
N ARG A 53 -7.95 -2.64 7.31
CA ARG A 53 -6.96 -3.66 7.71
C ARG A 53 -5.58 -3.38 7.13
N GLY A 54 -5.37 -2.21 6.53
CA GLY A 54 -4.08 -1.77 5.99
C GLY A 54 -3.73 -2.41 4.64
N LEU A 55 -4.75 -2.81 3.88
CA LEU A 55 -4.62 -3.15 2.47
C LEU A 55 -4.52 -1.85 1.66
N ASP A 56 -3.41 -1.66 0.95
CA ASP A 56 -3.27 -0.48 0.09
C ASP A 56 -3.66 -0.85 -1.34
N VAL A 57 -4.66 -0.14 -1.86
CA VAL A 57 -5.07 -0.27 -3.26
C VAL A 57 -4.24 0.67 -4.12
N TRP A 58 -3.37 0.11 -4.95
CA TRP A 58 -2.52 0.85 -5.88
C TRP A 58 -3.25 1.20 -7.17
N ALA A 59 -4.16 0.33 -7.61
CA ALA A 59 -5.02 0.60 -8.74
C ALA A 59 -6.43 0.10 -8.46
N ASN A 60 -7.42 0.95 -8.69
CA ASN A 60 -8.83 0.60 -8.57
C ASN A 60 -9.40 0.16 -9.94
N PRO A 61 -10.26 -0.87 -9.97
CA PRO A 61 -10.86 -1.34 -11.20
C PRO A 61 -11.93 -0.33 -11.68
N LYS A 62 -11.75 0.18 -12.90
CA LYS A 62 -12.65 1.18 -13.50
C LYS A 62 -13.95 0.60 -14.08
N GLY A 63 -14.01 -0.72 -14.28
CA GLY A 63 -15.11 -1.40 -14.94
C GLY A 63 -14.76 -2.85 -15.27
N VAL A 64 -15.64 -3.53 -15.98
CA VAL A 64 -15.37 -4.87 -16.54
C VAL A 64 -14.19 -4.79 -17.51
N GLY A 65 -13.28 -5.76 -17.44
CA GLY A 65 -11.96 -5.76 -18.07
C GLY A 65 -10.90 -4.95 -17.31
N GLY A 66 -11.31 -4.14 -16.33
CA GLY A 66 -10.42 -3.39 -15.45
C GLY A 66 -9.71 -4.28 -14.44
N PHE A 67 -8.57 -3.81 -13.95
CA PHE A 67 -7.78 -4.51 -12.95
C PHE A 67 -7.70 -3.75 -11.63
N ALA A 68 -7.53 -4.49 -10.55
CA ALA A 68 -7.18 -3.99 -9.24
C ALA A 68 -5.77 -4.46 -8.87
N ASP A 69 -4.93 -3.54 -8.42
CA ASP A 69 -3.60 -3.85 -7.86
C ASP A 69 -3.62 -3.54 -6.37
N ILE A 70 -3.25 -4.51 -5.54
CA ILE A 70 -3.43 -4.42 -4.09
C ILE A 70 -2.16 -4.92 -3.38
N ARG A 71 -1.61 -4.08 -2.49
CA ARG A 71 -0.51 -4.46 -1.58
C ARG A 71 -1.08 -5.20 -0.39
N LEU A 72 -0.72 -6.47 -0.26
CA LEU A 72 -1.01 -7.30 0.89
C LEU A 72 0.11 -7.16 1.94
N PRO A 73 -0.20 -6.82 3.20
CA PRO A 73 0.72 -6.98 4.31
C PRO A 73 1.18 -8.43 4.47
N ALA A 74 2.45 -8.64 4.82
CA ALA A 74 3.05 -9.98 4.91
C ALA A 74 2.23 -10.96 5.76
N HIS A 75 1.69 -10.48 6.89
CA HIS A 75 0.87 -11.27 7.82
C HIS A 75 -0.54 -11.62 7.28
N GLN A 76 -0.98 -11.00 6.19
CA GLN A 76 -2.31 -11.20 5.60
C GLN A 76 -2.28 -12.00 4.29
N VAL A 77 -1.10 -12.14 3.67
CA VAL A 77 -0.93 -12.76 2.35
C VAL A 77 -1.72 -14.07 2.26
N GLU A 78 -1.37 -15.08 3.06
CA GLU A 78 -1.99 -16.41 2.95
C GLU A 78 -3.50 -16.39 3.19
N SER A 79 -3.96 -15.66 4.22
CA SER A 79 -5.38 -15.56 4.53
C SER A 79 -6.17 -14.88 3.41
N THR A 80 -5.61 -13.83 2.81
CA THR A 80 -6.24 -13.09 1.72
C THR A 80 -6.27 -13.92 0.45
N LEU A 81 -5.16 -14.56 0.07
CA LEU A 81 -5.10 -15.40 -1.14
C LEU A 81 -6.07 -16.59 -1.04
N LYS A 82 -6.18 -17.19 0.15
CA LYS A 82 -7.17 -18.24 0.40
C LYS A 82 -8.59 -17.71 0.24
N LYS A 83 -8.94 -16.59 0.88
CA LYS A 83 -10.27 -15.96 0.78
C LYS A 83 -10.64 -15.66 -0.68
N LEU A 84 -9.73 -15.04 -1.43
CA LEU A 84 -9.94 -14.76 -2.85
C LEU A 84 -10.18 -16.03 -3.67
N SER A 85 -9.46 -17.11 -3.35
CA SER A 85 -9.63 -18.40 -4.03
C SER A 85 -10.97 -19.06 -3.69
N ASP A 86 -11.38 -19.03 -2.42
CA ASP A 86 -12.67 -19.53 -1.95
C ASP A 86 -13.84 -18.75 -2.60
N ASP A 87 -13.67 -17.45 -2.83
CA ASP A 87 -14.64 -16.57 -3.52
C ASP A 87 -14.61 -16.71 -5.06
N GLY A 88 -13.72 -17.56 -5.59
CA GLY A 88 -13.55 -17.79 -7.03
C GLY A 88 -12.87 -16.64 -7.79
N LEU A 89 -12.26 -15.69 -7.07
CA LEU A 89 -11.60 -14.53 -7.66
C LEU A 89 -10.16 -14.86 -8.08
N LYS A 90 -9.94 -14.88 -9.39
CA LYS A 90 -8.61 -15.11 -9.96
C LYS A 90 -7.70 -13.92 -9.70
N HIS A 91 -6.48 -14.21 -9.26
CA HIS A 91 -5.44 -13.23 -9.02
C HIS A 91 -4.09 -13.74 -9.53
N LYS A 92 -3.13 -12.83 -9.67
CA LYS A 92 -1.72 -13.14 -9.90
C LYS A 92 -0.85 -12.26 -9.02
N THR A 93 0.28 -12.78 -8.57
CA THR A 93 1.30 -11.98 -7.89
C THR A 93 2.06 -11.15 -8.93
N LEU A 94 2.09 -9.83 -8.76
CA LEU A 94 2.90 -8.90 -9.55
C LEU A 94 4.28 -8.68 -8.90
N ILE A 95 4.29 -8.52 -7.58
CA ILE A 95 5.49 -8.28 -6.78
C ILE A 95 5.46 -9.27 -5.63
N ASP A 96 6.49 -10.11 -5.53
CA ASP A 96 6.56 -11.17 -4.54
C ASP A 96 7.12 -10.72 -3.18
N ASP A 97 7.90 -9.64 -3.18
CA ASP A 97 8.43 -9.01 -1.97
C ASP A 97 8.65 -7.53 -2.26
N LEU A 98 7.82 -6.66 -1.68
CA LEU A 98 7.83 -5.23 -1.95
C LEU A 98 9.09 -4.52 -1.45
N GLN A 99 9.84 -5.13 -0.53
CA GLN A 99 11.06 -4.52 0.02
C GLN A 99 12.28 -4.66 -0.90
N LYS A 100 12.22 -5.55 -1.90
CA LYS A 100 13.35 -5.95 -2.76
C LYS A 100 13.36 -5.25 -4.11
#